data_AF-A0A7C5SUW4-F1
#
_entry.id   AF-A0A7C5SUW4-F1
#
_cell.length_a   1.000
_cell.length_b   1.000
_cell.length_c   1.000
_cell.angle_alpha   90.00
_cell.angle_beta   90.00
_cell.angle_gamma   90.00
#
_symmetry.space_group_name_H-M   'P 1'
#
loop_
_entity.id
_entity.type
_entity.pdbx_description
1 polymer ?
#
loop_
_entity_poly.entity_id
_entity_poly.type
_entity_poly.pdbx_seq_one_letter_code
_entity_poly.pdbx_strand_id
1 'polypeptide(L)'
;MQKALPKVTLVVLSIAAPMQIGVYGENGTLIDTIESDQKTSDVLLPILTALLEKYDVQEIVYTRGPGSYMAIKLTYVMLKTIEIVRGIRCRGCSAFAFNGGKPIKAV
;
A
#
# COMPACT_ATOMS: atom_id res chain seq x y z
N MET A 1 22.38 1.10 21.83
CA MET A 1 21.17 1.90 21.53
C MET A 1 20.56 1.35 20.26
N GLN A 2 19.37 0.73 20.32
CA GLN A 2 18.64 0.35 19.11
C GLN A 2 18.23 1.65 18.41
N LYS A 3 18.70 1.84 17.18
CA LYS A 3 18.32 2.99 16.35
C LYS A 3 16.81 2.89 16.12
N ALA A 4 16.05 3.94 16.46
CA ALA A 4 14.62 3.96 16.19
C ALA A 4 14.35 3.71 14.70
N LEU A 5 13.36 2.89 14.38
CA LEU A 5 12.96 2.66 12.99
C LEU A 5 12.53 3.98 12.35
N PRO A 6 12.82 4.22 11.07
CA PRO A 6 12.36 5.42 10.39
C PRO A 6 10.83 5.43 10.32
N LYS A 7 10.21 6.57 10.65
CA LYS A 7 8.76 6.74 10.49
C LYS A 7 8.40 6.95 9.04
N VAL A 8 7.40 6.22 8.58
CA VAL A 8 7.00 6.25 7.17
C VAL A 8 5.48 6.17 6.99
N THR A 9 5.04 6.62 5.81
CA THR A 9 3.72 6.34 5.25
C THR A 9 3.89 5.39 4.07
N LEU A 10 3.07 4.34 4.02
CA LEU A 10 3.03 3.44 2.88
C LEU A 10 1.91 3.85 1.93
N VAL A 11 2.17 3.81 0.62
CA VAL A 11 1.17 4.02 -0.42
C VAL A 11 1.06 2.77 -1.28
N VAL A 12 -0.07 2.07 -1.22
CA VAL A 12 -0.30 0.78 -1.86
C VAL A 12 -1.18 0.92 -3.11
N LEU A 13 -0.58 0.69 -4.27
CA LEU A 13 -1.23 0.65 -5.58
C LEU A 13 -1.45 -0.81 -6.00
N SER A 14 -2.39 -1.49 -5.34
CA SER A 14 -2.64 -2.92 -5.53
C SER A 14 -3.42 -3.29 -6.80
N ILE A 15 -4.07 -2.31 -7.41
CA ILE A 15 -4.85 -2.47 -8.64
C ILE A 15 -4.02 -2.23 -9.91
N ALA A 16 -2.78 -1.75 -9.76
CA ALA A 16 -1.86 -1.52 -10.86
C ALA A 16 -1.23 -2.85 -11.29
N ALA A 17 -0.81 -2.91 -12.56
CA ALA A 17 0.01 -3.97 -13.11
C ALA A 17 1.24 -3.31 -13.75
N PRO A 18 2.42 -3.39 -13.13
CA PRO A 18 2.74 -4.09 -11.87
C PRO A 18 2.06 -3.49 -10.63
N MET A 19 1.89 -4.30 -9.58
CA MET A 19 1.53 -3.79 -8.25
C MET A 19 2.70 -2.96 -7.72
N GLN A 20 2.41 -1.80 -7.12
CA GLN A 20 3.45 -0.93 -6.56
C GLN A 20 3.15 -0.55 -5.11
N ILE A 21 4.20 -0.42 -4.30
CA ILE A 21 4.15 0.17 -2.96
C ILE A 21 5.25 1.22 -2.84
N GLY A 22 4.84 2.47 -2.61
CA GLY A 22 5.75 3.57 -2.30
C GLY A 22 5.94 3.71 -0.79
N VAL A 23 7.18 3.90 -0.35
CA VAL A 23 7.52 4.22 1.04
C VAL A 23 7.90 5.69 1.11
N TYR A 24 7.13 6.48 1.86
CA TYR A 24 7.34 7.91 2.01
C TYR A 24 7.82 8.23 3.42
N GLY A 25 8.91 8.98 3.55
CA GLY A 25 9.36 9.51 4.84
C GLY A 25 8.42 10.58 5.40
N GLU A 26 8.68 11.03 6.63
CA GLU A 26 7.86 12.06 7.33
C GLU A 26 7.64 13.33 6.49
N ASN A 27 8.61 13.73 5.66
CA ASN A 27 8.54 14.94 4.84
C ASN A 27 7.76 14.75 3.52
N GLY A 28 7.14 13.58 3.31
CA GLY A 28 6.45 13.25 2.06
C GLY A 28 7.39 12.92 0.90
N THR A 29 8.68 12.68 1.16
CA THR A 29 9.66 12.26 0.15
C THR A 29 9.61 10.75 -0.05
N LEU A 30 9.52 10.30 -1.30
CA LEU A 30 9.65 8.89 -1.66
C LEU A 30 11.08 8.42 -1.35
N ILE A 31 11.21 7.39 -0.52
CA ILE A 31 12.51 6.87 -0.07
C ILE A 31 12.75 5.40 -0.46
N ASP A 32 11.69 4.67 -0.81
CA ASP A 32 11.78 3.29 -1.31
C ASP A 32 10.57 3.00 -2.21
N THR A 33 10.71 2.05 -3.13
CA THR A 33 9.64 1.61 -4.03
C THR A 33 9.75 0.11 -4.25
N ILE A 34 8.64 -0.58 -4.05
CA ILE A 34 8.53 -2.02 -4.25
C ILE A 34 7.56 -2.23 -5.41
N GLU A 35 7.96 -3.06 -6.38
CA GLU A 35 7.13 -3.42 -7.53
C GLU A 35 7.03 -4.94 -7.65
N SER A 36 5.89 -5.43 -8.13
CA SER A 36 5.70 -6.86 -8.40
C SER A 36 4.69 -7.10 -9.51
N ASP A 37 5.08 -7.93 -10.47
CA ASP A 37 4.19 -8.46 -11.52
C ASP A 37 3.41 -9.71 -11.08
N GLN A 38 3.64 -10.19 -9.86
CA GLN A 38 2.93 -11.36 -9.34
C GLN A 38 1.52 -11.00 -8.87
N LYS A 39 0.67 -12.02 -8.70
CA LYS A 39 -0.69 -11.82 -8.21
C LYS A 39 -0.66 -11.16 -6.83
N THR A 40 -1.45 -10.10 -6.66
CA THR A 40 -1.61 -9.38 -5.38
C THR A 40 -1.89 -10.32 -4.20
N SER A 41 -2.61 -11.43 -4.43
CA SER A 41 -2.90 -12.45 -3.41
C SER A 41 -1.69 -13.12 -2.81
N ASP A 42 -0.63 -13.23 -3.59
CA ASP A 42 0.52 -14.04 -3.25
C ASP A 42 1.61 -13.15 -2.61
N VAL A 43 1.69 -11.89 -3.04
CA VAL A 43 2.80 -11.00 -2.67
C VAL A 43 2.46 -9.87 -1.70
N LEU A 44 1.19 -9.41 -1.62
CA LEU A 44 0.88 -8.20 -0.85
C LEU A 44 1.17 -8.36 0.65
N LEU A 45 0.69 -9.45 1.26
CA LEU A 45 0.86 -9.66 2.70
C LEU A 45 2.33 -9.90 3.11
N PRO A 46 3.12 -10.73 2.39
CA PRO A 46 4.55 -10.87 2.66
C PRO A 46 5.30 -9.53 2.59
N ILE A 47 5.03 -8.72 1.56
CA ILE A 47 5.69 -7.41 1.40
C ILE A 47 5.31 -6.47 2.56
N LEU A 48 4.01 -6.37 2.89
CA LEU A 48 3.56 -5.53 4.00
C LEU A 48 4.17 -5.96 5.33
N THR A 49 4.27 -7.26 5.58
CA THR A 49 4.90 -7.79 6.81
C THR A 49 6.35 -7.37 6.90
N ALA A 50 7.11 -7.53 5.82
CA ALA A 50 8.52 -7.11 5.77
C ALA A 50 8.69 -5.59 5.97
N LEU A 51 7.78 -4.77 5.42
CA LEU A 51 7.82 -3.31 5.60
C LEU A 51 7.47 -2.89 7.03
N LEU A 52 6.51 -3.58 7.67
CA LEU A 52 6.13 -3.35 9.06
C LEU A 52 7.24 -3.72 10.04
N GLU A 53 8.13 -4.64 9.67
CA GLU A 53 9.34 -4.98 10.45
C GLU A 53 10.49 -3.99 10.20
N LYS A 54 10.59 -3.45 8.98
CA LYS A 54 11.66 -2.54 8.55
C LYS A 54 11.44 -1.08 8.97
N TYR A 55 10.19 -0.66 9.16
CA TYR A 55 9.83 0.75 9.39
C TYR A 55 8.81 0.93 10.51
N ASP A 56 8.82 2.13 11.13
CA ASP A 56 7.76 2.56 12.04
C ASP A 56 6.59 3.15 11.22
N VAL A 57 5.74 2.27 10.67
CA VAL A 57 4.66 2.65 9.76
C VAL A 57 3.54 3.37 10.52
N GLN A 58 3.36 4.66 10.23
CA GLN A 58 2.35 5.50 10.90
C GLN A 58 0.98 5.43 10.22
N GLU A 59 0.97 5.30 8.89
CA GLU A 59 -0.24 5.29 8.08
C GLU A 59 -0.03 4.45 6.82
N ILE A 60 -1.10 3.79 6.36
CA ILE A 60 -1.14 3.13 5.06
C ILE A 60 -2.25 3.75 4.22
N VAL A 61 -1.87 4.34 3.10
CA VAL A 61 -2.78 4.83 2.07
C VAL A 61 -2.89 3.76 0.98
N TYR A 62 -4.09 3.47 0.50
CA TYR A 62 -4.27 2.44 -0.53
C TYR A 62 -5.36 2.81 -1.54
N THR A 63 -5.20 2.29 -2.75
CA THR A 63 -6.22 2.46 -3.80
C THR A 63 -7.45 1.60 -3.50
N ARG A 64 -8.63 2.24 -3.46
CA ARG A 64 -9.94 1.57 -3.27
C ARG A 64 -10.77 1.47 -4.55
N GLY A 65 -10.13 1.69 -5.70
CA GLY A 65 -10.73 1.67 -7.03
C GLY A 65 -10.96 3.06 -7.65
N PRO A 66 -11.48 3.12 -8.89
CA PRO A 66 -11.85 1.96 -9.72
C PRO A 66 -10.63 1.17 -10.24
N GLY A 67 -10.83 -0.10 -10.59
CA GLY A 67 -9.76 -1.03 -11.01
C GLY A 67 -10.18 -2.49 -10.77
N SER A 68 -9.21 -3.40 -10.69
CA SER A 68 -9.45 -4.83 -10.42
C SER A 68 -10.26 -5.04 -9.14
N TYR A 69 -11.48 -5.57 -9.29
CA TYR A 69 -12.41 -5.76 -8.17
C TYR A 69 -11.87 -6.74 -7.13
N MET A 70 -11.13 -7.77 -7.59
CA MET A 70 -10.48 -8.74 -6.71
C MET A 70 -9.34 -8.13 -5.91
N ALA A 71 -8.48 -7.33 -6.54
CA ALA A 71 -7.39 -6.67 -5.84
C ALA A 71 -7.91 -5.70 -4.77
N ILE A 72 -8.95 -4.91 -5.08
CA ILE A 72 -9.57 -3.97 -4.14
C ILE A 72 -10.05 -4.70 -2.88
N LYS A 73 -10.80 -5.80 -3.04
CA LYS A 73 -11.33 -6.58 -1.91
C LYS A 73 -10.21 -7.18 -1.06
N LEU A 74 -9.23 -7.78 -1.71
CA LEU A 74 -8.15 -8.47 -1.02
C LEU A 74 -7.27 -7.51 -0.23
N THR A 75 -6.89 -6.39 -0.86
CA THR A 75 -6.16 -5.30 -0.19
C THR A 75 -6.97 -4.76 0.98
N TYR A 76 -8.27 -4.52 0.82
CA TYR A 76 -9.11 -4.05 1.91
C TYR A 76 -9.10 -5.01 3.11
N VAL A 77 -9.33 -6.31 2.89
CA VAL A 77 -9.37 -7.30 3.98
C VAL A 77 -8.02 -7.40 4.69
N MET A 78 -6.91 -7.45 3.95
CA MET A 78 -5.56 -7.50 4.52
C MET A 78 -5.25 -6.25 5.35
N LEU A 79 -5.47 -5.06 4.78
CA LEU A 79 -5.19 -3.80 5.46
C LEU A 79 -6.12 -3.56 6.65
N LYS A 80 -7.40 -3.95 6.55
CA LYS A 80 -8.33 -3.82 7.68
C LYS A 80 -7.92 -4.72 8.84
N THR A 81 -7.40 -5.91 8.54
CA THR A 81 -6.82 -6.80 9.55
C THR A 81 -5.60 -6.16 10.21
N ILE A 82 -4.68 -5.58 9.43
CA ILE A 82 -3.51 -4.87 9.97
C ILE A 82 -3.93 -3.68 10.84
N GLU A 83 -4.92 -2.90 10.40
CA GLU A 83 -5.44 -1.76 11.16
C GLU A 83 -6.00 -2.18 12.52
N ILE A 84 -6.78 -3.27 12.58
CA ILE A 84 -7.35 -3.78 13.83
C ILE A 84 -6.26 -4.34 14.75
N VAL A 85 -5.34 -5.14 14.20
CA VAL A 85 -4.33 -5.87 14.99
C VAL A 85 -3.20 -4.97 15.46
N ARG A 86 -2.78 -3.99 14.65
CA ARG A 86 -1.62 -3.13 14.91
C ARG A 86 -1.99 -1.70 15.31
N GLY A 87 -3.25 -1.29 15.17
CA GLY A 87 -3.68 0.09 15.41
C GLY A 87 -3.18 1.08 14.35
N ILE A 88 -2.68 0.59 13.20
CA ILE A 88 -2.14 1.44 12.13
C ILE A 88 -3.29 1.93 11.25
N ARG A 89 -3.43 3.25 11.14
CA ARG A 89 -4.51 3.86 10.36
C ARG A 89 -4.39 3.50 8.87
N CYS A 90 -5.48 3.02 8.28
CA CYS A 90 -5.54 2.70 6.85
C CYS A 90 -6.56 3.60 6.12
N ARG A 91 -6.12 4.31 5.07
CA ARG A 91 -6.96 5.25 4.30
C ARG A 91 -7.07 4.86 2.84
N GLY A 92 -8.31 4.63 2.40
CA GLY A 92 -8.60 4.40 0.99
C GLY A 92 -8.66 5.71 0.19
N CYS A 93 -8.07 5.72 -0.99
CA CYS A 93 -8.11 6.83 -1.94
C CYS A 93 -8.49 6.37 -3.36
N SER A 94 -8.94 7.31 -4.18
CA SER A 94 -9.31 7.03 -5.57
C SER A 94 -8.09 6.69 -6.40
N ALA A 95 -8.20 5.64 -7.22
CA ALA A 95 -7.18 5.25 -8.18
C ALA A 95 -6.83 6.36 -9.18
N PHE A 96 -7.80 7.23 -9.50
CA PHE A 96 -7.58 8.37 -10.39
C PHE A 96 -6.54 9.37 -9.88
N ALA A 97 -6.30 9.40 -8.56
CA ALA A 97 -5.27 10.27 -7.96
C ALA A 97 -3.86 9.90 -8.44
N PHE A 98 -3.66 8.67 -8.93
CA PHE A 98 -2.35 8.15 -9.32
C PHE A 98 -2.17 8.01 -10.84
N ASN A 99 -3.16 8.39 -11.64
CA ASN A 99 -3.08 8.30 -13.10
C ASN A 99 -3.40 9.62 -13.83
N GLY A 100 -3.47 10.73 -13.07
CA GLY A 100 -3.82 12.04 -13.61
C GLY A 100 -5.28 12.15 -14.07
N GLY A 101 -6.20 11.43 -13.43
CA GLY A 101 -7.63 11.46 -13.76
C GLY A 101 -8.00 10.78 -15.08
N LYS A 102 -7.09 10.00 -15.68
CA LYS A 102 -7.33 9.30 -16.94
C LYS A 102 -8.27 8.10 -16.73
N PRO A 103 -9.05 7.69 -17.73
CA PRO A 103 -9.90 6.50 -17.63
C PRO A 103 -9.11 5.25 -17.20
N ILE A 104 -9.70 4.46 -16.29
CA ILE A 104 -9.14 3.18 -15.84
C ILE A 104 -9.94 2.06 -16.49
N LYS A 105 -9.23 1.13 -17.12
CA LYS A 105 -9.85 -0.05 -17.71
C LYS A 105 -10.46 -0.91 -16.58
N ALA A 106 -11.76 -1.17 -16.69
CA ALA A 106 -12.41 -2.18 -15.85
C ALA A 106 -11.94 -3.56 -16.31
N VAL A 107 -11.46 -4.38 -15.37
CA VAL A 107 -11.00 -5.75 -15.58
C VAL A 107 -11.61 -6.68 -14.54
#